data_AF-A0A965R5W4-F1
#
_entry.id   AF-A0A965R5W4-F1
#
_cell.length_a   1.000
_cell.length_b   1.000
_cell.length_c   1.000
_cell.angle_alpha   90.00
_cell.angle_beta   90.00
_cell.angle_gamma   90.00
#
_symmetry.space_group_name_H-M   'P 1'
#
loop_
_entity.id
_entity.type
_entity.pdbx_description
1 polymer ?
#
loop_
_entity_poly.entity_id
_entity_poly.type
_entity_poly.pdbx_seq_one_letter_code
_entity_poly.pdbx_strand_id
1 'polypeptide(L)'
;MFGKLKNKWKLSSLQLLLVFVTFALGGSSCSWLSKKIIFSFSDQHSILSWIGYFICVCLLWPLCVLVISIPLGQFAFFKNYVAKIIKRFRP
;
A
#
# COMPACT_ATOMS: atom_id res chain seq x y z
N MET A 1 19.72 -11.08 -7.74
CA MET A 1 18.99 -10.13 -6.86
C MET A 1 17.80 -10.76 -6.15
N PHE A 2 16.93 -11.51 -6.84
CA PHE A 2 15.75 -12.17 -6.24
C PHE A 2 16.06 -13.07 -5.04
N GLY A 3 17.17 -13.82 -5.05
CA GLY A 3 17.58 -14.66 -3.92
C GLY A 3 17.83 -13.90 -2.62
N LYS A 4 18.36 -12.67 -2.68
CA LYS A 4 18.59 -11.83 -1.49
C LYS A 4 17.27 -11.36 -0.87
N LEU A 5 16.29 -10.98 -1.69
CA LEU A 5 14.95 -10.61 -1.20
C LEU A 5 14.19 -11.83 -0.65
N LYS A 6 14.30 -12.97 -1.34
CA LYS A 6 13.74 -14.25 -0.92
C LYS A 6 14.21 -14.64 0.47
N ASN A 7 15.51 -14.57 0.73
CA ASN A 7 16.09 -14.87 2.04
C ASN A 7 15.77 -13.80 3.09
N LYS A 8 15.74 -12.52 2.71
CA LYS A 8 15.41 -11.44 3.66
C LYS A 8 13.98 -11.55 4.18
N TRP A 9 13.03 -11.90 3.31
CA TRP A 9 11.60 -11.94 3.64
C TRP A 9 11.08 -13.36 3.90
N LYS A 10 11.94 -14.39 3.72
CA LYS A 10 11.62 -15.83 3.88
C LYS A 10 10.38 -16.27 3.08
N LEU A 11 10.23 -15.73 1.87
CA LEU A 11 9.08 -16.01 0.99
C LEU A 11 9.48 -16.97 -0.13
N SER A 12 8.52 -17.76 -0.63
CA SER A 12 8.67 -18.49 -1.90
C SER A 12 8.73 -17.53 -3.09
N SER A 13 9.27 -17.98 -4.23
CA SER A 13 9.32 -17.18 -5.47
C SER A 13 7.92 -16.74 -5.93
N LEU A 14 6.91 -17.60 -5.77
CA LEU A 14 5.52 -17.27 -6.07
C LEU A 14 4.94 -16.26 -5.07
N GLN A 15 5.29 -16.38 -3.79
CA GLN A 15 4.84 -15.44 -2.76
C GLN A 15 5.43 -14.05 -2.97
N LEU A 16 6.70 -13.95 -3.39
CA LEU A 16 7.30 -12.67 -3.78
C LEU A 16 6.56 -12.03 -4.95
N LEU A 17 6.22 -12.82 -5.98
CA LEU A 17 5.45 -12.33 -7.12
C LEU A 17 4.07 -11.81 -6.67
N LEU A 18 3.36 -12.58 -5.85
CA LEU A 18 2.06 -12.18 -5.27
C LEU A 18 2.17 -10.88 -4.46
N VAL A 19 3.25 -10.69 -3.72
CA VAL A 19 3.52 -9.46 -2.97
C VAL A 19 3.71 -8.26 -3.91
N PHE A 20 4.47 -8.41 -4.99
CA PHE A 20 4.60 -7.35 -6.00
C PHE A 20 3.27 -7.03 -6.68
N VAL A 21 2.48 -8.05 -7.02
CA VAL A 21 1.12 -7.88 -7.57
C VAL A 21 0.22 -7.14 -6.58
N THR A 22 0.28 -7.50 -5.30
CA THR A 22 -0.47 -6.81 -4.23
C THR A 22 -0.06 -5.34 -4.13
N PHE A 23 1.23 -5.04 -4.23
CA PHE A 23 1.71 -3.65 -4.22
C PHE A 23 1.24 -2.86 -5.44
N ALA A 24 1.29 -3.45 -6.63
CA ALA A 24 0.83 -2.80 -7.86
C ALA A 24 -0.68 -2.52 -7.81
N LEU A 25 -1.47 -3.51 -7.41
CA LEU A 25 -2.93 -3.39 -7.28
C LEU A 25 -3.32 -2.46 -6.14
N GLY A 26 -2.70 -2.60 -4.97
CA GLY A 26 -2.95 -1.77 -3.80
C GLY A 26 -2.56 -0.30 -4.02
N GLY A 27 -1.43 -0.05 -4.68
CA GLY A 27 -0.99 1.29 -5.06
C GLY A 27 -1.92 1.94 -6.08
N SER A 28 -2.32 1.20 -7.12
CA SER A 28 -3.25 1.69 -8.14
C SER A 28 -4.62 2.00 -7.55
N SER A 29 -5.14 1.10 -6.69
CA SER A 29 -6.42 1.27 -5.99
C SER A 29 -6.40 2.47 -5.05
N CYS A 30 -5.32 2.63 -4.28
CA CYS A 30 -5.15 3.76 -3.36
C CYS A 30 -5.10 5.10 -4.09
N SER A 31 -4.35 5.18 -5.20
CA SER A 31 -4.28 6.38 -6.02
C SER A 31 -5.65 6.74 -6.59
N TRP A 32 -6.39 5.76 -7.13
CA TRP A 32 -7.73 5.99 -7.66
C TRP A 32 -8.71 6.46 -6.57
N LEU A 33 -8.71 5.81 -5.41
CA LEU A 33 -9.58 6.17 -4.30
C LEU A 33 -9.26 7.56 -3.72
N SER A 34 -7.97 7.90 -3.59
CA SER A 34 -7.54 9.20 -3.08
C SER A 34 -7.92 10.34 -4.02
N LYS A 35 -7.81 10.13 -5.35
CA LYS A 35 -8.32 11.09 -6.34
C LYS A 35 -9.83 11.27 -6.21
N LYS A 36 -10.56 10.16 -6.06
CA LYS A 36 -12.02 10.20 -5.91
C LYS A 36 -12.45 10.95 -4.66
N ILE A 37 -11.77 10.75 -3.52
CA ILE A 37 -12.04 11.47 -2.29
C ILE A 37 -11.76 12.96 -2.46
N ILE A 38 -10.52 13.32 -2.85
CA ILE A 38 -10.11 14.72 -2.88
C ILE A 38 -10.85 15.55 -3.94
N PHE A 39 -11.01 15.01 -5.15
CA PHE A 39 -11.69 15.74 -6.24
C PHE A 39 -13.22 15.73 -6.09
N SER A 40 -13.79 14.98 -5.15
CA SER A 40 -15.21 15.13 -4.79
C SER A 40 -15.46 16.35 -3.90
N PHE A 41 -14.45 16.84 -3.17
CA PHE A 41 -14.57 17.97 -2.24
C PHE A 41 -13.87 19.24 -2.71
N SER A 42 -13.01 19.18 -3.73
CA SER A 42 -12.19 20.32 -4.14
C SER A 42 -11.82 20.29 -5.63
N ASP A 43 -11.56 21.47 -6.19
CA ASP A 43 -11.16 21.63 -7.58
C ASP A 43 -9.81 20.94 -7.89
N GLN A 44 -9.76 20.32 -9.06
CA GLN A 44 -8.62 19.53 -9.51
C GLN A 44 -7.35 20.36 -9.72
N HIS A 45 -7.48 21.66 -9.94
CA HIS A 45 -6.38 22.58 -10.24
C HIS A 45 -5.78 23.28 -9.01
N SER A 46 -6.34 23.05 -7.82
CA SER A 46 -5.82 23.67 -6.60
C SER A 46 -4.57 22.96 -6.08
N ILE A 47 -3.55 23.73 -5.70
CA ILE A 47 -2.34 23.21 -5.05
C ILE A 47 -2.67 22.48 -3.74
N LEU A 48 -3.73 22.94 -3.04
CA LEU A 48 -4.22 22.35 -1.80
C LEU A 48 -4.77 20.93 -2.03
N SER A 49 -5.47 20.71 -3.13
CA SER A 49 -5.96 19.39 -3.55
C SER A 49 -4.80 18.44 -3.84
N TRP A 50 -3.73 18.93 -4.45
CA TRP A 50 -2.53 18.11 -4.71
C TRP A 50 -1.82 17.67 -3.42
N ILE A 51 -1.66 18.58 -2.46
CA ILE A 51 -1.10 18.27 -1.14
C ILE A 51 -2.01 17.29 -0.39
N GLY A 52 -3.32 17.56 -0.37
CA GLY A 52 -4.31 16.67 0.25
C GLY A 52 -4.33 15.28 -0.39
N TYR A 53 -4.19 15.19 -1.71
CA TYR A 53 -4.07 13.93 -2.44
C TYR A 53 -2.85 13.13 -2.00
N PHE A 54 -1.66 13.75 -1.91
CA PHE A 54 -0.46 13.06 -1.48
C PHE A 54 -0.58 12.51 -0.05
N ILE A 55 -1.11 13.32 0.87
CA ILE A 55 -1.34 12.91 2.26
C ILE A 55 -2.36 11.76 2.33
N CYS A 56 -3.47 11.87 1.58
CA CYS A 56 -4.48 10.81 1.51
C CYS A 56 -3.88 9.51 0.98
N VAL A 57 -3.10 9.54 -0.12
CA VAL A 57 -2.46 8.34 -0.67
C VAL A 57 -1.56 7.68 0.37
N CYS A 58 -0.72 8.45 1.07
CA CYS A 58 0.15 7.91 2.12
C CYS A 58 -0.63 7.23 3.25
N LEU A 59 -1.76 7.81 3.68
CA LEU A 59 -2.59 7.27 4.75
C LEU A 59 -3.45 6.09 4.31
N LEU A 60 -4.01 6.12 3.10
CA LEU A 60 -4.85 5.04 2.56
C LEU A 60 -4.02 3.83 2.09
N TRP A 61 -2.78 4.03 1.68
CA TRP A 61 -1.94 2.97 1.14
C TRP A 61 -1.88 1.69 2.00
N PRO A 62 -1.61 1.74 3.33
CA PRO A 62 -1.59 0.53 4.13
C PRO A 62 -2.95 -0.19 4.15
N LEU A 63 -4.07 0.55 4.13
CA LEU A 63 -5.41 -0.03 4.08
C LEU A 63 -5.66 -0.74 2.74
N CYS A 64 -5.37 -0.08 1.62
CA CYS A 64 -5.58 -0.64 0.29
C CYS A 64 -4.74 -1.90 0.07
N VAL A 65 -3.47 -1.89 0.49
CA VAL A 65 -2.58 -3.05 0.39
C VAL A 65 -3.08 -4.21 1.26
N LEU A 66 -3.57 -3.92 2.47
CA LEU A 66 -4.18 -4.93 3.35
C LEU A 66 -5.42 -5.56 2.71
N VAL A 67 -6.34 -4.76 2.16
CA VAL A 67 -7.56 -5.28 1.49
C VAL A 67 -7.22 -6.18 0.31
N ILE A 68 -6.32 -5.73 -0.58
CA ILE A 68 -5.93 -6.51 -1.76
C ILE A 68 -5.15 -7.77 -1.37
N SER A 69 -4.45 -7.77 -0.24
CA SER A 69 -3.71 -8.94 0.23
C SER A 69 -4.60 -10.10 0.74
N ILE A 70 -5.89 -9.85 1.01
CA ILE A 70 -6.87 -10.86 1.46
C ILE A 70 -7.11 -11.91 0.37
N PRO A 71 -7.60 -11.57 -0.85
CA PRO A 71 -7.83 -12.56 -1.90
C PRO A 71 -6.55 -13.24 -2.40
N LEU A 72 -5.39 -12.58 -2.24
CA LEU A 72 -4.09 -13.11 -2.66
C LEU A 72 -3.42 -14.01 -1.61
N GLY A 73 -4.03 -14.19 -0.43
CA GLY A 73 -3.50 -15.04 0.64
C GLY A 73 -2.24 -14.52 1.33
N GLN A 74 -1.86 -13.26 1.08
CA GLN A 74 -0.66 -12.62 1.67
C GLN A 74 -0.97 -11.72 2.88
N PHE A 75 -2.21 -11.77 3.39
CA PHE A 75 -2.67 -10.91 4.48
C PHE A 75 -1.80 -10.97 5.74
N ALA A 76 -1.41 -12.16 6.19
CA ALA A 76 -0.56 -12.31 7.38
C ALA A 76 0.82 -11.64 7.20
N PHE A 77 1.40 -11.74 6.00
CA PHE A 77 2.66 -11.09 5.67
C PHE A 77 2.52 -9.56 5.72
N PHE A 78 1.52 -9.00 5.05
CA PHE A 78 1.29 -7.56 5.00
C PHE A 78 0.86 -6.98 6.35
N LYS A 79 0.03 -7.67 7.12
CA LYS A 79 -0.33 -7.28 8.48
C LYS A 79 0.91 -7.18 9.36
N ASN A 80 1.79 -8.18 9.33
CA ASN A 80 3.05 -8.15 10.09
C ASN A 80 3.99 -7.05 9.59
N TYR A 81 4.05 -6.82 8.28
CA TYR A 81 4.84 -5.75 7.67
C TYR A 81 4.36 -4.36 8.14
N VAL A 82 3.06 -4.07 8.03
CA VAL A 82 2.44 -2.81 8.47
C VAL A 82 2.58 -2.64 9.98
N ALA A 83 2.32 -3.68 10.77
CA ALA A 83 2.50 -3.64 12.22
C ALA A 83 3.94 -3.32 12.62
N LYS A 84 4.94 -3.84 11.88
CA LYS A 84 6.35 -3.55 12.11
C LYS A 84 6.71 -2.09 11.82
N ILE A 85 6.08 -1.49 10.80
CA ILE A 85 6.23 -0.07 10.48
C ILE A 85 5.61 0.76 11.61
N ILE A 86 4.36 0.50 11.99
CA ILE A 86 3.66 1.24 13.04
C ILE A 86 4.41 1.16 14.38
N LYS A 87 4.94 -0.02 14.74
CA LYS A 87 5.76 -0.20 15.93
C LYS A 87 7.04 0.64 15.95
N ARG A 88 7.55 1.08 14.81
CA ARG A 88 8.71 2.01 14.74
C ARG A 88 8.31 3.47 14.93
N PHE A 89 7.05 3.81 14.68
CA PHE A 89 6.51 5.16 14.86
C PHE A 89 5.88 5.37 16.24
N ARG A 90 5.55 4.31 16.97
CA ARG A 90 5.10 4.39 18.35
C ARG A 90 6.34 4.61 19.26
N PRO A 91 6.43 5.71 20.01
CA PRO A 91 7.53 5.96 20.94
C PRO A 91 7.57 4.92 22.07
#